data_AF-A0A645HEN3-F1
#
_entry.id   AF-A0A645HEN3-F1
#
_cell.length_a   1.000
_cell.length_b   1.000
_cell.length_c   1.000
_cell.angle_alpha   90.00
_cell.angle_beta   90.00
_cell.angle_gamma   90.00
#
_symmetry.space_group_name_H-M   'P 1'
#
loop_
_entity.id
_entity.type
_entity.pdbx_description
1 polymer ?
#
loop_
_entity_poly.entity_id
_entity_poly.type
_entity_poly.pdbx_seq_one_letter_code
_entity_poly.pdbx_strand_id
1 'polypeptide(L)'
;MGIPESRPLADFLPTISIKAKDFAAEMTSVNIQAKDISGMQPIEKEHVDNNIAVRKMLLERGIVPENLPVSEDVKKVERRLNSEEKKALKNSKK
;
A
#
# COMPACT_ATOMS: atom_id res chain seq x y z
N MET A 1 -6.34 0.89 -16.52
CA MET A 1 -6.73 1.32 -15.16
C MET A 1 -7.37 2.72 -15.08
N GLY A 2 -7.58 3.48 -16.17
CA GLY A 2 -8.38 4.72 -16.11
C GLY A 2 -7.84 5.82 -15.17
N ILE A 3 -6.60 5.69 -14.70
CA ILE A 3 -5.93 6.60 -13.79
C ILE A 3 -5.27 7.70 -14.63
N PRO A 4 -5.51 9.00 -14.34
CA PRO A 4 -4.81 10.10 -15.00
C PRO A 4 -3.31 10.02 -14.73
N GLU A 5 -2.46 10.18 -15.77
CA GLU A 5 -0.98 10.17 -15.63
C GLU A 5 -0.45 11.21 -14.65
N SER A 6 -1.20 12.27 -14.38
CA SER A 6 -0.83 13.34 -13.46
C SER A 6 -0.93 12.95 -11.98
N ARG A 7 -1.41 11.75 -11.65
CA ARG A 7 -1.59 11.32 -10.26
C ARG A 7 -0.76 10.08 -9.89
N PRO A 8 -0.18 10.05 -8.68
CA PRO A 8 0.54 8.88 -8.19
C PRO A 8 -0.33 7.64 -8.23
N LEU A 9 0.20 6.54 -8.78
CA LEU A 9 -0.49 5.24 -8.78
C LEU A 9 -0.87 4.79 -7.35
N ALA A 10 -0.06 5.17 -6.36
CA ALA A 10 -0.27 4.89 -4.94
C ALA A 10 -1.61 5.40 -4.41
N ASP A 11 -2.15 6.51 -4.95
CA ASP A 11 -3.44 7.08 -4.54
C ASP A 11 -4.64 6.17 -4.87
N PHE A 12 -4.41 5.15 -5.70
CA PHE A 12 -5.40 4.21 -6.20
C PHE A 12 -5.15 2.77 -5.75
N LEU A 13 -4.02 2.52 -5.08
CA LEU A 13 -3.71 1.18 -4.60
C LEU A 13 -4.59 0.84 -3.40
N PRO A 14 -5.16 -0.39 -3.36
CA PRO A 14 -5.80 -0.91 -2.16
C PRO A 14 -4.85 -0.82 -0.96
N THR A 15 -5.37 -0.45 0.22
CA THR A 15 -4.56 -0.33 1.45
C THR A 15 -3.76 -1.60 1.74
N ILE A 16 -4.36 -2.77 1.49
CA ILE A 16 -3.66 -4.05 1.67
C ILE A 16 -2.46 -4.21 0.74
N SER A 17 -2.54 -3.73 -0.49
CA SER A 17 -1.44 -3.77 -1.46
C SER A 17 -0.28 -2.86 -1.03
N ILE A 18 -0.60 -1.68 -0.47
CA ILE A 18 0.38 -0.78 0.13
C ILE A 18 1.07 -1.46 1.32
N LYS A 19 0.29 -2.01 2.26
CA LYS A 19 0.82 -2.70 3.45
C LYS A 19 1.64 -3.93 3.11
N ALA A 20 1.26 -4.67 2.07
CA ALA A 20 2.04 -5.80 1.59
C ALA A 20 3.43 -5.38 1.09
N LYS A 21 3.51 -4.26 0.34
CA LYS A 21 4.78 -3.74 -0.17
C LYS A 21 5.68 -3.20 0.95
N ASP A 22 5.09 -2.46 1.88
CA ASP A 22 5.79 -2.01 3.10
C ASP A 22 6.36 -3.21 3.86
N PHE A 23 5.55 -4.25 4.06
CA PHE A 23 5.97 -5.46 4.76
C PHE A 23 7.11 -6.21 4.05
N ALA A 24 7.07 -6.30 2.71
CA ALA A 24 8.18 -6.89 1.95
C ALA A 24 9.48 -6.07 2.08
N ALA A 25 9.39 -4.74 2.13
CA ALA A 25 10.53 -3.86 2.33
C ALA A 25 11.14 -4.03 3.74
N GLU A 26 10.31 -4.07 4.77
CA GLU A 26 10.75 -4.34 6.14
C GLU A 26 11.42 -5.72 6.28
N MET A 27 10.84 -6.76 5.68
CA MET A 27 11.48 -8.08 5.64
C MET A 27 12.85 -8.05 4.96
N THR A 28 12.99 -7.26 3.90
CA THR A 28 14.28 -7.09 3.23
C THR A 28 15.29 -6.41 4.16
N SER A 29 14.88 -5.34 4.85
CA SER A 29 15.73 -4.61 5.81
C SER A 29 16.23 -5.52 6.94
N VAL A 30 15.33 -6.30 7.54
CA VAL A 30 15.67 -7.25 8.61
C VAL A 30 16.59 -8.35 8.10
N ASN A 31 16.34 -8.90 6.91
CA ASN A 31 17.16 -9.98 6.36
C ASN A 31 18.55 -9.50 5.94
N ILE A 32 18.67 -8.27 5.45
CA ILE A 32 19.96 -7.64 5.15
C ILE A 32 20.85 -7.61 6.39
N GLN A 33 20.29 -7.15 7.52
CA GLN A 33 21.03 -7.07 8.78
C GLN A 33 21.35 -8.47 9.34
N ALA A 34 20.38 -9.39 9.32
CA ALA A 34 20.53 -10.71 9.91
C ALA A 34 21.50 -11.63 9.13
N LYS A 35 21.56 -11.48 7.80
CA LYS A 35 22.39 -12.29 6.91
C LYS A 35 23.67 -11.57 6.44
N ASP A 36 23.92 -10.35 6.95
CA ASP A 36 25.02 -9.47 6.55
C ASP A 36 25.14 -9.30 5.01
N ILE A 37 23.98 -9.12 4.37
CA ILE A 37 23.92 -8.98 2.91
C ILE A 37 24.38 -7.57 2.53
N SER A 38 25.39 -7.49 1.67
CA SER A 38 25.91 -6.22 1.17
C SER A 38 25.97 -6.20 -0.36
N GLY A 39 25.91 -4.99 -0.92
CA GLY A 39 25.92 -4.78 -2.37
C GLY A 39 24.52 -4.80 -3.01
N MET A 40 24.42 -4.15 -4.17
CA MET A 40 23.14 -3.90 -4.84
C MET A 40 22.45 -5.19 -5.32
N GLN A 41 23.17 -6.06 -6.03
CA GLN A 41 22.55 -7.27 -6.62
C GLN A 41 22.01 -8.25 -5.57
N PRO A 42 22.73 -8.56 -4.47
CA PRO A 42 22.19 -9.44 -3.42
C PRO A 42 20.97 -8.84 -2.72
N ILE A 43 20.99 -7.53 -2.46
CA ILE A 43 19.86 -6.79 -1.85
C ILE A 43 18.65 -6.80 -2.78
N GLU A 44 18.84 -6.55 -4.07
CA GLU A 44 17.78 -6.56 -5.07
C GLU A 44 17.13 -7.95 -5.15
N LYS A 45 17.95 -9.01 -5.19
CA LYS A 45 17.45 -10.38 -5.18
C LYS A 45 16.61 -10.68 -3.95
N GLU A 46 17.12 -10.35 -2.75
CA GLU A 46 16.37 -10.54 -1.50
C GLU A 46 15.06 -9.74 -1.51
N HIS A 47 15.07 -8.50 -2.05
CA HIS A 47 13.86 -7.70 -2.19
C HIS A 47 12.83 -8.36 -3.11
N VAL A 48 13.26 -8.84 -4.28
CA VAL A 48 12.38 -9.53 -5.24
C VAL A 48 11.80 -10.80 -4.62
N ASP A 49 12.63 -11.62 -3.99
CA ASP A 49 12.22 -12.88 -3.35
C ASP A 49 11.21 -12.62 -2.22
N ASN A 50 11.42 -11.59 -1.39
CA ASN A 50 10.49 -11.20 -0.33
C ASN A 50 9.15 -10.72 -0.89
N ASN A 51 9.15 -9.96 -2.00
CA ASN A 51 7.90 -9.53 -2.64
C ASN A 51 7.12 -10.73 -3.19
N ILE A 52 7.81 -11.69 -3.80
CA ILE A 52 7.19 -12.93 -4.29
C ILE A 52 6.59 -13.73 -3.12
N ALA A 53 7.29 -13.82 -1.99
CA ALA A 53 6.82 -14.52 -0.80
C ALA A 53 5.55 -13.88 -0.22
N VAL A 54 5.54 -12.55 -0.04
CA VAL A 54 4.35 -11.81 0.44
C VAL A 54 3.18 -11.98 -0.51
N ARG A 55 3.42 -11.90 -1.82
CA ARG A 55 2.38 -12.11 -2.83
C ARG A 55 1.79 -13.52 -2.73
N LYS A 56 2.63 -14.55 -2.64
CA LYS A 56 2.18 -15.94 -2.51
C LYS A 56 1.33 -16.13 -1.26
N MET A 57 1.73 -15.58 -0.12
CA MET A 57 0.95 -15.60 1.12
C MET A 57 -0.45 -14.99 0.94
N LEU A 58 -0.55 -13.86 0.23
CA LEU A 58 -1.85 -13.22 -0.05
C LEU A 58 -2.71 -14.10 -0.97
N LEU A 59 -2.11 -14.67 -2.02
CA LEU A 59 -2.80 -15.57 -2.95
C LEU A 59 -3.34 -16.82 -2.25
N GLU A 60 -2.58 -17.41 -1.32
CA GLU A 60 -3.02 -18.56 -0.51
C GLU A 60 -4.24 -18.25 0.35
N ARG A 61 -4.46 -16.98 0.71
CA ARG A 61 -5.65 -16.50 1.43
C ARG A 61 -6.78 -16.06 0.49
N GLY A 62 -6.65 -16.29 -0.82
CA GLY A 62 -7.61 -15.88 -1.84
C GLY A 62 -7.58 -14.39 -2.15
N ILE A 63 -6.55 -13.68 -1.70
CA ILE A 63 -6.40 -12.24 -1.92
C ILE A 63 -5.43 -12.04 -3.10
N VAL A 64 -5.91 -11.47 -4.19
CA VAL A 64 -5.11 -11.13 -5.38
C VAL A 64 -4.91 -9.62 -5.41
N PRO A 65 -3.77 -9.09 -4.90
CA PRO A 65 -3.56 -7.65 -4.69
C PRO A 65 -3.75 -6.80 -5.96
N GLU A 66 -3.46 -7.38 -7.12
CA GLU A 66 -3.54 -6.73 -8.43
C GLU A 66 -4.96 -6.69 -9.01
N ASN A 67 -5.84 -7.60 -8.57
CA ASN A 67 -7.24 -7.66 -9.00
C ASN A 67 -8.19 -7.01 -8.00
N LEU A 68 -7.68 -6.54 -6.87
CA LEU A 68 -8.49 -5.80 -5.91
C LEU A 68 -8.98 -4.49 -6.55
N PRO A 69 -10.24 -4.12 -6.31
CA PRO A 69 -10.76 -2.87 -6.81
C PRO A 69 -9.90 -1.73 -6.29
N VAL A 70 -9.62 -0.78 -7.19
CA VAL A 70 -8.95 0.48 -6.87
C VAL A 70 -9.63 1.09 -5.65
N SER A 71 -8.83 1.46 -4.64
CA SER A 71 -9.36 2.15 -3.46
C SER A 71 -10.06 3.43 -3.89
N GLU A 72 -11.14 3.82 -3.20
CA GLU A 72 -11.78 5.11 -3.47
C GLU A 72 -10.73 6.22 -3.39
N ASP A 73 -10.73 7.12 -4.38
CA ASP A 73 -9.80 8.23 -4.51
C ASP A 73 -9.64 8.95 -3.16
N VAL A 74 -8.42 8.93 -2.62
CA VAL A 74 -8.09 9.49 -1.31
C VAL A 74 -8.57 10.94 -1.19
N LYS A 75 -8.47 11.74 -2.26
CA LYS A 75 -8.94 13.14 -2.27
C LYS A 75 -10.46 13.27 -2.14
N LYS A 76 -11.20 12.29 -2.65
CA LYS A 76 -12.67 12.26 -2.55
C LYS A 76 -13.10 11.89 -1.14
N VAL A 77 -12.42 10.92 -0.52
CA VAL A 77 -12.63 10.54 0.88
C VAL A 77 -12.29 11.70 1.81
N GLU A 78 -11.13 12.35 1.62
CA GLU A 78 -10.69 13.53 2.37
C GLU A 78 -11.71 14.68 2.27
N ARG A 79 -12.22 14.96 1.06
CA ARG A 79 -13.30 15.95 0.87
C ARG A 79 -14.57 15.60 1.61
N ARG A 80 -14.97 14.32 1.63
CA ARG A 80 -16.17 13.87 2.36
C ARG A 80 -15.99 14.07 3.86
N LEU A 81 -14.86 13.63 4.43
CA LEU A 81 -14.54 13.79 5.84
C LEU A 81 -14.51 15.27 6.25
N ASN A 82 -13.84 16.13 5.48
CA ASN A 82 -13.82 17.58 5.72
C ASN A 82 -15.23 18.20 5.66
N SER A 83 -16.11 17.68 4.81
CA SER A 83 -17.49 18.16 4.71
C SER A 83 -18.37 17.68 5.88
N GLU A 84 -18.14 16.46 6.36
CA GLU A 84 -18.83 15.87 7.52
C GLU A 84 -18.41 16.56 8.82
N GLU A 85 -17.11 16.83 9.00
CA GLU A 85 -16.58 17.58 10.13
C GLU A 85 -17.19 18.98 10.22
N LYS A 86 -17.25 19.70 9.09
CA LYS A 86 -17.92 21.01 9.01
C LYS A 86 -19.42 20.94 9.33
N LYS A 87 -20.11 19.86 8.98
CA LYS A 87 -21.54 19.66 9.31
C LYS A 87 -21.72 19.32 10.79
N ALA A 88 -20.87 18.45 11.35
CA ALA A 88 -20.89 18.09 12.76
C ALA A 88 -20.65 19.30 13.67
N LEU A 89 -19.67 20.15 13.34
CA LEU A 89 -19.38 21.40 14.05
C LEU A 89 -20.52 22.44 13.96
N LYS A 90 -21.31 22.43 12.88
CA LYS A 90 -22.50 23.29 12.75
C LYS A 90 -23.68 22.76 13.56
N ASN A 91 -23.81 21.45 13.69
CA ASN A 91 -24.88 20.82 14.45
C ASN A 91 -24.63 20.85 15.97
N SER A 92 -23.38 20.89 16.44
CA SER A 92 -23.06 21.01 17.88
C SER A 92 -23.15 22.45 18.43
N LYS A 93 -23.39 23.45 17.57
CA LYS A 93 -23.60 24.86 17.96
C LYS A 93 -25.09 25.21 18.07
N LYS A 94 -25.97 24.20 18.15
CA LYS A 94 -27.41 24.36 18.28
C LYS A 94 -27.90 23.78 19.60
#